data_AF-A0A0C9VZA5-F1
#
_entry.id   AF-A0A0C9VZA5-F1
#
_cell.length_a   1.000
_cell.length_b   1.000
_cell.length_c   1.000
_cell.angle_alpha   90.00
_cell.angle_beta   90.00
_cell.angle_gamma   90.00
#
_symmetry.space_group_name_H-M   'P 1'
#
loop_
_entity.id
_entity.type
_entity.pdbx_description
1 polymer ?
#
loop_
_entity_poly.entity_id
_entity_poly.type
_entity_poly.pdbx_seq_one_letter_code
_entity_poly.pdbx_strand_id
1 'polypeptide(L)' 'HLHRVKKAESPDCPYCGNNPETVEHFLLVCPQYVRERQMLRNALGRNANSMLFLLTQPTAVGPLIRYVNSTGRL' A
#
# COMPACT_ATOMS: atom_id res chain seq x y z
N HIS A 1 10.55 -8.98 -7.85
CA HIS A 1 11.71 -8.10 -7.54
C HIS A 1 11.30 -7.09 -6.45
N LEU A 2 11.04 -7.57 -5.23
CA LEU A 2 10.81 -6.77 -4.01
C LEU A 2 11.64 -7.27 -2.80
N HIS A 3 12.58 -8.20 -3.03
CA HIS A 3 13.46 -8.79 -2.00
C HIS A 3 14.52 -7.84 -1.43
N ARG A 4 14.59 -6.57 -1.87
CA ARG A 4 15.73 -5.70 -1.53
C ARG A 4 15.47 -4.74 -0.37
N VAL A 5 14.25 -4.72 0.18
CA VAL A 5 13.93 -3.99 1.42
C VAL A 5 13.40 -5.02 2.40
N LYS A 6 14.30 -5.61 3.20
CA LYS A 6 14.00 -6.57 4.28
C LYS A 6 13.05 -5.98 5.33
N LYS A 7 11.75 -5.86 5.03
CA LYS A 7 10.73 -5.40 6.00
C LYS A 7 9.52 -6.34 6.10
N ALA A 8 9.51 -7.47 5.41
CA ALA A 8 8.48 -8.49 5.57
C ALA A 8 9.16 -9.85 5.76
N GLU A 9 8.95 -10.46 6.94
CA GLU A 9 9.48 -11.77 7.32
C GLU A 9 8.73 -12.94 6.68
N SER A 10 7.63 -12.64 5.98
CA SER A 10 6.92 -13.59 5.12
C SER A 10 6.68 -12.94 3.76
N PRO A 11 6.83 -13.68 2.65
CA PRO A 11 6.37 -13.19 1.35
C PRO A 11 4.86 -13.00 1.33
N ASP A 12 4.11 -13.55 2.29
CA ASP A 12 2.65 -13.61 2.31
C ASP A 12 2.00 -12.61 3.25
N CYS A 13 0.85 -12.09 2.81
CA CYS A 13 0.02 -11.21 3.62
C CYS A 13 -0.64 -12.03 4.74
N PRO A 14 -0.41 -11.68 6.03
CA PRO A 14 -0.94 -12.45 7.16
C PRO A 14 -2.47 -12.43 7.23
N TYR A 15 -3.11 -11.50 6.53
CA TYR A 15 -4.57 -11.34 6.50
C TYR A 15 -5.23 -12.07 5.33
N CYS A 16 -4.48 -12.40 4.27
CA CYS A 16 -5.05 -12.92 3.02
C CYS A 16 -4.73 -14.39 2.78
N GLY A 17 -3.98 -15.04 3.68
CA GLY A 17 -3.79 -16.49 3.79
C GLY A 17 -3.00 -17.17 2.66
N ASN A 18 -3.05 -16.64 1.44
CA ASN A 18 -2.51 -17.24 0.22
C ASN A 18 -2.03 -16.21 -0.82
N ASN A 19 -1.96 -14.92 -0.45
CA ASN A 19 -1.52 -13.88 -1.36
C ASN A 19 -0.17 -13.33 -0.91
N PRO A 20 0.83 -13.23 -1.82
CA PRO A 20 2.05 -12.55 -1.49
C PRO A 20 1.76 -11.10 -1.14
N GLU A 21 2.33 -10.60 -0.05
CA GLU A 21 2.29 -9.20 0.33
C GLU A 21 3.23 -8.38 -0.54
N THR A 22 2.85 -8.23 -1.80
CA THR A 22 3.51 -7.30 -2.71
C THR A 22 3.12 -5.87 -2.34
N VAL A 23 3.92 -4.89 -2.78
CA VAL A 23 3.57 -3.47 -2.61
C VAL A 23 2.23 -3.16 -3.29
N GLU A 24 1.95 -3.80 -4.43
CA GLU A 24 0.66 -3.68 -5.10
C GLU A 24 -0.48 -4.25 -4.24
N HIS A 25 -0.31 -5.45 -3.68
CA HIS A 25 -1.31 -6.03 -2.80
C HIS A 25 -1.56 -5.13 -1.60
N PHE A 26 -0.50 -4.68 -0.94
CA PHE A 26 -0.56 -3.80 0.21
C PHE A 26 -1.26 -2.47 -0.11
N LEU A 27 -0.92 -1.80 -1.22
CA LEU A 27 -1.44 -0.46 -1.54
C LEU A 27 -2.83 -0.49 -2.20
N LEU A 28 -3.16 -1.52 -2.97
CA LEU A 28 -4.35 -1.52 -3.84
C LEU A 28 -5.37 -2.62 -3.54
N VAL A 29 -4.93 -3.78 -3.03
CA VAL A 29 -5.77 -5.00 -3.04
C VAL A 29 -6.22 -5.42 -1.64
N CYS A 30 -5.33 -5.39 -0.65
CA CYS A 30 -5.48 -6.08 0.63
C CYS A 30 -6.80 -5.73 1.34
N PRO A 31 -7.77 -6.63 1.51
CA PRO A 31 -9.06 -6.32 2.12
C PRO A 31 -8.94 -5.72 3.53
N GLN A 32 -7.86 -6.01 4.26
CA GLN A 32 -7.66 -5.45 5.58
C GLN A 32 -7.50 -3.93 5.56
N TYR A 33 -6.86 -3.36 4.54
CA TYR A 33 -6.57 -1.93 4.49
C TYR A 33 -7.62 -1.11 3.71
N VAL A 34 -8.87 -1.60 3.65
CA VAL A 34 -9.94 -0.94 2.87
C VAL A 34 -10.20 0.48 3.36
N ARG A 35 -10.16 0.72 4.68
CA ARG A 35 -10.43 2.05 5.25
C ARG A 35 -9.32 3.03 4.89
N GLU A 36 -8.07 2.62 5.02
CA GLU A 36 -6.89 3.40 4.69
C GLU A 36 -6.85 3.68 3.18
N ARG A 37 -7.24 2.70 2.34
CA ARG A 37 -7.35 2.91 0.89
C ARG A 37 -8.46 3.89 0.53
N GLN A 38 -9.58 3.88 1.24
CA GLN A 38 -10.62 4.88 1.05
C GLN A 38 -10.09 6.29 1.39
N MET A 39 -9.33 6.44 2.48
CA MET A 39 -8.70 7.73 2.80
C MET A 39 -7.69 8.16 1.73
N LEU A 40 -6.87 7.23 1.24
CA LEU A 40 -5.92 7.48 0.14
C LEU A 40 -6.65 7.90 -1.15
N ARG A 41 -7.76 7.24 -1.48
CA ARG A 41 -8.63 7.58 -2.61
C ARG A 41 -9.32 8.92 -2.44
N ASN A 42 -9.71 9.30 -1.22
CA ASN A 42 -10.28 10.63 -0.97
C ASN A 42 -9.24 11.73 -1.16
N ALA A 43 -7.97 11.46 -0.83
CA ALA A 43 -6.88 12.42 -1.00
C ALA A 43 -6.39 12.56 -2.45
N LEU A 44 -6.29 11.45 -3.20
CA LEU A 44 -5.68 11.41 -4.54
C LEU A 44 -6.68 11.18 -5.68
N GLY A 45 -7.95 10.94 -5.37
CA GLY A 45 -8.99 10.62 -6.35
C GLY A 45 -8.68 9.33 -7.11
N ARG A 46 -8.89 9.35 -8.42
CA ARG A 46 -8.63 8.21 -9.31
C ARG A 46 -7.16 7.80 -9.34
N ASN A 47 -6.24 8.72 -9.06
CA ASN A 47 -4.81 8.47 -9.07
C ASN A 47 -4.36 7.52 -7.95
N ALA A 48 -5.16 7.36 -6.89
CA ALA A 48 -4.89 6.39 -5.83
C ALA A 48 -4.90 4.92 -6.30
N ASN A 49 -5.46 4.63 -7.48
CA ASN A 49 -5.48 3.28 -8.05
C ASN A 49 -4.31 3.01 -9.01
N SER A 50 -3.42 3.99 -9.22
CA SER A 50 -2.26 3.86 -10.12
C SER A 50 -0.99 3.64 -9.33
N MET A 51 -0.46 2.41 -9.36
CA MET A 51 0.84 2.09 -8.76
C MET A 51 1.94 3.04 -9.23
N LEU A 52 1.99 3.34 -10.53
CA LEU A 52 3.00 4.23 -11.09
C LEU A 52 2.90 5.62 -10.46
N PHE A 53 1.71 6.20 -10.42
CA PHE A 53 1.50 7.53 -9.83
C PHE A 53 1.88 7.56 -8.35
N LEU A 54 1.46 6.54 -7.59
CA LEU A 54 1.78 6.43 -6.16
C LEU A 54 3.29 6.42 -5.93
N LEU A 55 4.05 5.68 -6.75
CA LEU A 55 5.48 5.50 -6.53
C LEU A 55 6.36 6.60 -7.14
N THR A 56 5.86 7.36 -8.12
CA THR A 56 6.69 8.35 -8.84
C THR A 56 6.29 9.79 -8.62
N GLN A 57 5.04 10.06 -8.25
CA GLN A 57 4.56 11.44 -8.14
C GLN A 57 4.85 12.04 -6.75
N PRO A 58 5.56 13.18 -6.65
CA PRO A 58 5.83 13.82 -5.36
C PRO A 58 4.56 14.18 -4.57
N THR A 59 3.47 14.50 -5.27
CA THR A 59 2.18 14.81 -4.64
C THR A 59 1.53 13.60 -3.96
N ALA A 60 1.94 12.37 -4.30
CA ALA A 60 1.45 11.15 -3.68
C ALA A 60 2.19 10.80 -2.37
N VAL A 61 3.39 11.34 -2.14
CA VAL A 61 4.27 10.99 -1.02
C VAL A 61 3.60 11.26 0.33
N GLY A 62 3.05 12.46 0.53
CA GLY A 62 2.37 12.82 1.79
C GLY A 62 1.19 11.90 2.11
N PRO A 63 0.22 11.74 1.20
CA PRO A 63 -0.88 10.80 1.36
C PRO A 63 -0.44 9.34 1.57
N LEU A 64 0.62 8.89 0.89
CA LEU A 64 1.17 7.54 1.07
C LEU A 64 1.81 7.33 2.44
N ILE A 65 2.58 8.30 2.94
CA ILE A 65 3.16 8.20 4.29
C ILE A 65 2.05 8.09 5.33
N ARG A 66 0.97 8.86 5.18
CA ARG A 66 -0.21 8.75 6.05
C ARG A 66 -0.85 7.37 5.96
N TYR A 67 -1.04 6.84 4.75
CA TYR A 67 -1.53 5.47 4.54
C TYR A 67 -0.68 4.45 5.30
N VAL A 68 0.63 4.42 5.06
CA VAL A 68 1.54 3.45 5.70
C VAL A 68 1.49 3.57 7.23
N ASN A 69 1.51 4.78 7.77
CA ASN A 69 1.36 5.01 9.22
C ASN A 69 0.04 4.45 9.76
N SER A 70 -1.08 4.70 9.09
CA SER A 70 -2.40 4.22 9.51
C SER A 70 -2.51 2.69 9.46
N THR A 71 -1.78 2.03 8.56
CA THR A 71 -1.74 0.55 8.51
C THR A 71 -0.90 -0.10 9.61
N GLY A 72 -0.19 0.67 10.43
CA GLY A 72 0.66 0.15 11.50
C GLY A 72 1.92 -0.59 11.04
N ARG A 73 2.34 -0.38 9.78
CA ARG A 73 3.51 -1.07 9.18
C ARG A 73 4.82 -0.29 9.25
N LEU A 74 4.82 0.88 9.89
CA LEU A 74 6.01 1.71 10.05
C LEU A 74 6.83 1.31 11.26
#